data_AF-A0A849R3Y0-F1
#
_entry.id   AF-A0A849R3Y0-F1
#
_cell.length_a   1.000
_cell.length_b   1.000
_cell.length_c   1.000
_cell.angle_alpha   90.00
_cell.angle_beta   90.00
_cell.angle_gamma   90.00
#
_symmetry.space_group_name_H-M   'P 1'
#
loop_
_entity.id
_entity.type
_entity.pdbx_description
1 polymer ?
#
loop_
_entity_poly.entity_id
_entity_poly.type
_entity_poly.pdbx_seq_one_letter_code
_entity_poly.pdbx_strand_id
1 'polypeptide(L)' 'MSHHFTNLSEKAQHDKLVALVDNLLGLQKKNHETGMERDKELYERQIKIVDVQIDKLVYDLYGLTEEEVKVVEGEGVR' A
#
# COMPACT_ATOMS: atom_id res chain seq x y z
N MET A 1 -4.43 -14.87 13.94
CA MET A 1 -5.63 -14.80 13.10
C MET A 1 -5.23 -15.26 11.71
N SER A 2 -5.56 -16.49 11.34
CA SER A 2 -5.26 -17.03 10.01
C SER A 2 -6.49 -16.78 9.14
N HIS A 3 -6.50 -15.69 8.37
CA HIS A 3 -7.55 -15.50 7.36
C HIS A 3 -7.45 -16.64 6.34
N HIS A 4 -8.47 -17.49 6.29
CA HIS A 4 -8.57 -18.55 5.30
C HIS A 4 -9.12 -17.91 4.03
N PHE A 5 -8.27 -17.63 3.05
CA PHE A 5 -8.69 -17.13 1.73
C PHE A 5 -9.45 -18.24 1.02
N THR A 6 -10.77 -18.17 1.07
CA THR A 6 -11.66 -19.20 0.54
C THR A 6 -11.77 -19.18 -0.99
N ASN A 7 -11.25 -18.14 -1.65
CA ASN A 7 -11.22 -18.06 -3.11
C ASN A 7 -9.83 -17.67 -3.68
N LEU A 8 -9.55 -18.09 -4.92
CA LEU A 8 -8.26 -17.87 -5.60
C LEU A 8 -7.97 -16.38 -5.88
N SER A 9 -9.01 -15.56 -6.05
CA SER A 9 -8.88 -14.12 -6.31
C SER A 9 -8.42 -13.36 -5.06
N GLU A 10 -9.02 -13.64 -3.91
CA GLU A 10 -8.64 -13.13 -2.60
C GLU A 10 -7.21 -13.51 -2.27
N LYS A 11 -6.82 -14.76 -2.53
CA LYS A 11 -5.43 -15.21 -2.35
C LYS A 11 -4.48 -14.42 -3.25
N ALA A 12 -4.82 -14.21 -4.52
CA ALA A 12 -3.98 -13.45 -5.44
C ALA A 12 -3.85 -11.97 -5.04
N GLN A 13 -4.94 -11.35 -4.56
CA GLN A 13 -4.93 -9.99 -4.02
C GLN A 13 -4.11 -9.91 -2.74
N HIS A 14 -4.25 -10.88 -1.83
CA HIS A 14 -3.43 -10.96 -0.63
C HIS A 14 -1.94 -11.14 -0.96
N ASP A 15 -1.59 -12.07 -1.85
CA ASP A 15 -0.20 -12.30 -2.24
C ASP A 15 0.41 -11.03 -2.87
N LYS A 16 -0.39 -10.28 -3.63
CA LYS A 16 0.00 -8.97 -4.17
C LYS A 16 0.19 -7.93 -3.06
N LEU A 17 -0.68 -7.91 -2.05
CA LEU A 17 -0.56 -7.01 -0.90
C LEU A 17 0.73 -7.29 -0.12
N VAL A 18 1.02 -8.56 0.16
CA VAL A 18 2.27 -8.98 0.81
C VAL A 18 3.48 -8.51 0.01
N ALA A 19 3.50 -8.72 -1.31
CA ALA A 19 4.60 -8.29 -2.16
C ALA A 19 4.80 -6.76 -2.17
N LEU A 20 3.72 -5.98 -2.12
CA LEU A 20 3.79 -4.51 -2.03
C LEU A 20 4.34 -4.06 -0.67
N VAL A 21 3.89 -4.69 0.44
CA VAL A 21 4.38 -4.39 1.78
C VAL A 21 5.88 -4.74 1.92
N ASP A 22 6.30 -5.89 1.39
CA ASP A 22 7.72 -6.28 1.39
C ASP A 22 8.57 -5.27 0.60
N ASN A 23 8.07 -4.77 -0.53
CA ASN A 23 8.73 -3.72 -1.30
C ASN A 23 8.82 -2.40 -0.51
N LEU A 24 7.72 -1.97 0.11
CA LEU A 24 7.68 -0.77 0.94
C LEU A 24 8.72 -0.82 2.06
N LEU A 25 8.79 -1.93 2.79
CA LEU A 25 9.78 -2.14 3.86
C LEU A 25 11.21 -2.12 3.33
N GLY A 26 11.45 -2.73 2.17
CA GLY A 26 12.75 -2.69 1.49
C GLY A 26 13.17 -1.26 1.09
N LEU A 27 12.23 -0.46 0.58
CA LEU A 27 12.47 0.94 0.22
C LEU A 27 12.71 1.82 1.45
N GLN A 28 11.92 1.65 2.52
CA GLN A 28 12.12 2.36 3.79
C GLN A 28 13.50 2.09 4.38
N LYS A 29 13.94 0.82 4.35
CA LYS A 29 15.28 0.45 4.80
C LYS A 29 16.37 1.16 3.99
N LYS A 30 16.29 1.11 2.64
CA LYS A 30 17.24 1.82 1.76
C LYS A 30 17.23 3.33 1.97
N ASN A 31 16.05 3.91 2.23
CA ASN A 31 15.88 5.33 2.53
C ASN A 31 16.59 5.73 3.82
N HIS A 32 16.57 4.87 4.84
CA HIS A 32 17.24 5.10 6.11
C HIS A 32 18.76 4.84 6.04
N GLU A 33 19.19 3.90 5.20
CA GLU A 33 20.61 3.54 5.04
C GLU A 33 21.37 4.47 4.10
N THR A 34 20.71 5.17 3.19
CA THR A 34 21.38 6.06 2.25
C THR A 34 21.85 7.36 2.92
N GLY A 35 23.09 7.76 2.64
CA GLY A 35 23.65 9.06 3.03
C GLY A 35 23.51 10.14 1.96
N MET A 36 22.94 9.83 0.80
CA MET A 36 22.78 10.77 -0.31
C MET A 36 21.36 11.30 -0.41
N GLU A 37 21.20 12.63 -0.36
CA GLU A 37 19.90 13.31 -0.40
C GLU A 37 19.09 12.95 -1.67
N ARG A 38 19.76 12.83 -2.83
CA ARG A 38 19.08 12.44 -4.09
C ARG A 38 18.48 11.04 -4.05
N ASP A 39 19.17 10.11 -3.42
CA ASP A 39 18.68 8.74 -3.27
C ASP A 39 17.51 8.71 -2.29
N LYS A 40 17.56 9.54 -1.24
CA LYS A 40 16.48 9.72 -0.29
C LYS A 40 15.20 10.24 -0.97
N GLU A 41 15.29 11.29 -1.76
CA GLU A 41 14.16 11.81 -2.55
C GLU A 41 13.58 10.75 -3.50
N LEU A 42 14.46 9.95 -4.13
CA LEU A 42 14.06 8.86 -5.01
C LEU A 42 13.30 7.77 -4.25
N TYR A 43 13.79 7.35 -3.08
CA TYR A 43 13.13 6.35 -2.25
C TYR A 43 11.81 6.87 -1.67
N GLU A 44 11.76 8.12 -1.19
CA GLU A 44 10.52 8.74 -0.71
C GLU A 44 9.43 8.78 -1.77
N ARG A 45 9.77 9.09 -3.04
CA ARG A 45 8.81 9.02 -4.15
C ARG A 45 8.33 7.60 -4.40
N GLN A 46 9.22 6.61 -4.39
CA GLN A 46 8.84 5.21 -4.59
C GLN A 46 7.97 4.69 -3.44
N ILE A 47 8.28 5.05 -2.20
CA ILE A 47 7.47 4.75 -1.00
C ILE A 47 6.05 5.27 -1.20
N LYS A 48 5.87 6.54 -1.57
CA LYS A 48 4.54 7.13 -1.84
C LYS A 48 3.77 6.39 -2.94
N ILE A 49 4.46 5.96 -4.00
CA ILE A 49 3.83 5.21 -5.10
C ILE A 49 3.37 3.82 -4.63
N VAL A 50 4.14 3.15 -3.77
CA VAL A 50 3.77 1.84 -3.21
C VAL A 50 2.63 1.99 -2.20
N ASP A 51 2.64 3.04 -1.40
CA ASP A 51 1.60 3.37 -0.41
C ASP A 51 0.22 3.48 -1.08
N VAL A 52 0.10 4.31 -2.12
CA VAL A 52 -1.15 4.46 -2.91
C VAL A 52 -1.60 3.13 -3.54
N GLN A 53 -0.67 2.26 -3.94
CA GLN A 53 -1.01 0.95 -4.48
C GLN A 53 -1.55 0.01 -3.39
N ILE A 54 -1.02 0.11 -2.17
CA ILE A 54 -1.49 -0.64 -1.01
C ILE A 54 -2.88 -0.17 -0.64
N ASP A 55 -3.11 1.15 -0.51
CA ASP A 55 -4.43 1.71 -0.17
C ASP A 55 -5.51 1.24 -1.13
N LYS A 56 -5.24 1.35 -2.44
CA LYS A 56 -6.18 0.86 -3.46
C LYS A 56 -6.46 -0.63 -3.32
N LEU A 57 -5.44 -1.44 -3.09
CA LEU A 57 -5.60 -2.89 -2.96
C LEU A 57 -6.35 -3.28 -1.67
N VAL A 58 -6.15 -2.53 -0.59
CA VAL A 58 -6.89 -2.67 0.66
C VAL A 58 -8.35 -2.29 0.43
N TYR A 59 -8.63 -1.18 -0.23
CA TYR A 59 -10.00 -0.78 -0.59
C TYR A 59 -10.69 -1.84 -1.46
N ASP A 60 -9.99 -2.39 -2.46
CA ASP A 60 -10.50 -3.47 -3.31
C ASP A 60 -10.77 -4.76 -2.51
N LEU A 61 -9.92 -5.09 -1.52
CA LEU A 61 -10.08 -6.28 -0.67
C LEU A 61 -11.25 -6.16 0.30
N TYR A 62 -11.50 -4.96 0.82
CA TYR A 62 -12.62 -4.69 1.74
C TYR A 62 -13.90 -4.25 1.01
N GLY A 63 -13.84 -4.10 -0.32
CA GLY A 63 -14.99 -3.74 -1.15
C GLY A 63 -15.50 -2.32 -0.93
N LEU A 64 -14.62 -1.39 -0.54
CA LEU A 64 -15.00 0.00 -0.32
C LEU A 64 -15.39 0.66 -1.65
N THR A 65 -16.49 1.39 -1.61
CA THR A 65 -16.94 2.25 -2.71
C THR A 65 -16.16 3.57 -2.74
N GLU A 66 -16.17 4.27 -3.88
CA GLU A 66 -15.51 5.58 -4.00
C GLU A 66 -15.99 6.59 -2.94
N GLU A 67 -17.26 6.52 -2.55
CA GLU A 67 -17.83 7.36 -1.50
C GLU A 67 -17.27 7.01 -0.11
N GLU A 68 -17.10 5.72 0.19
CA GLU A 68 -16.48 5.27 1.45
C GLU A 68 -14.99 5.62 1.50
N VAL A 69 -14.28 5.51 0.37
CA VAL A 69 -12.88 5.94 0.25
C VAL A 69 -12.76 7.44 0.51
N LYS A 70 -13.60 8.30 -0.09
CA LYS A 70 -13.60 9.76 0.18
C LYS A 70 -13.83 10.09 1.65
N VAL A 71 -14.64 9.30 2.35
CA VAL A 71 -14.85 9.48 3.79
C VAL A 71 -13.60 9.10 4.58
N VAL A 72 -12.93 8.00 4.24
CA VAL A 72 -11.68 7.54 4.87
C VAL A 72 -10.53 8.53 4.64
N GLU A 73 -10.41 9.07 3.43
CA GLU A 73 -9.41 10.08 3.05
C GLU A 73 -9.73 11.48 3.59
N GLY A 74 -10.88 11.66 4.25
CA GLY A 74 -11.31 12.96 4.80
C GLY A 74 -11.74 13.98 3.74
N GLU A 75 -11.95 13.56 2.50
CA GLU A 75 -12.44 14.39 1.39
C GLU A 75 -13.97 14.58 1.43
N GLY A 76 -14.70 13.70 2.11
CA GLY A 76 -16.17 13.70 2.20
C GLY A 76 -16.78 14.63 3.24
N VAL A 77 -15.98 15.28 4.10
CA VAL A 77 -16.47 16.19 5.15
C VAL A 77 -16.04 17.62 4.80
N ARG A 78 -16.92 18.34 4.10
CA ARG A 78 -16.83 19.79 3.91
C ARG A 78 -18.20 20.42 4.10
#